data_AF-A0A2E4D7P5-F1
#
_entry.id   AF-A0A2E4D7P5-F1
#
_cell.length_a   1.000
_cell.length_b   1.000
_cell.length_c   1.000
_cell.angle_alpha   90.00
_cell.angle_beta   90.00
_cell.angle_gamma   90.00
#
_symmetry.space_group_name_H-M   'P 1'
#
loop_
_entity.id
_entity.type
_entity.pdbx_description
1 polymer ?
#
loop_
_entity_poly.entity_id
_entity_poly.type
_entity_poly.pdbx_seq_one_letter_code
_entity_poly.pdbx_strand_id
1 'polypeptide(L)'
;MQVKLIILGVVSQTQRELTLKESDQNLSLLEILRINSIPIASSCDGEGICKKCLVNDELISCQIKVKDFLARGENTIKISYW
;
A
#
# COMPACT_ATOMS: atom_id res chain seq x y z
N MET A 1 6.34 0.17 -18.48
CA MET A 1 7.47 -0.13 -17.57
C MET A 1 6.94 -0.93 -16.38
N GLN A 2 7.55 -2.05 -15.98
CA GLN A 2 7.09 -2.85 -14.84
C GLN A 2 7.88 -2.48 -13.58
N VAL A 3 7.17 -2.20 -12.48
CA VAL A 3 7.79 -1.85 -11.19
C VAL A 3 7.39 -2.88 -10.15
N LYS A 4 8.32 -3.27 -9.29
CA LYS A 4 8.06 -4.20 -8.18
C LYS A 4 7.76 -3.43 -6.90
N LEU A 5 6.70 -3.83 -6.22
CA LEU A 5 6.31 -3.36 -4.90
C LEU A 5 6.38 -4.52 -3.92
N ILE A 6 7.12 -4.35 -2.84
CA ILE A 6 7.31 -5.37 -1.80
C ILE A 6 6.36 -5.02 -0.66
N ILE A 7 5.64 -6.01 -0.15
CA ILE A 7 4.73 -5.84 0.99
C ILE A 7 5.21 -6.76 2.10
N LEU A 8 5.43 -6.19 3.28
CA LEU A 8 5.90 -6.87 4.48
C LEU A 8 4.81 -6.82 5.56
N GLY A 9 4.29 -7.97 5.95
CA GLY A 9 3.49 -8.12 7.17
C GLY A 9 4.42 -8.31 8.36
N VAL A 10 4.42 -7.36 9.29
CA VAL A 10 5.35 -7.37 10.44
C VAL A 10 4.97 -8.46 11.45
N VAL A 11 3.68 -8.71 11.64
CA VAL A 11 3.17 -9.68 12.63
C VAL A 11 3.21 -11.09 12.06
N SER A 12 2.74 -11.28 10.83
CA SER A 12 2.80 -12.59 10.17
C SER A 12 4.20 -12.98 9.69
N GLN A 13 5.16 -12.04 9.69
CA GLN A 13 6.50 -12.21 9.10
C GLN A 13 6.42 -12.69 7.64
N THR A 14 5.36 -12.32 6.93
CA THR A 14 5.17 -12.67 5.53
C THR A 14 5.60 -11.55 4.61
N GLN A 15 6.07 -11.92 3.43
CA GLN A 15 6.37 -10.99 2.36
C GLN A 15 5.63 -11.38 1.09
N ARG A 16 5.18 -10.38 0.34
CA ARG A 16 4.60 -10.54 -1.00
C ARG A 16 5.19 -9.53 -1.95
N GLU A 17 5.54 -10.00 -3.14
CA GLU A 17 5.96 -9.14 -4.24
C GLU A 17 4.77 -8.92 -5.18
N LEU A 18 4.46 -7.66 -5.46
CA LEU A 18 3.49 -7.27 -6.48
C LEU A 18 4.22 -6.66 -7.67
N THR A 19 3.85 -7.11 -8.87
CA THR A 19 4.31 -6.49 -10.10
C THR A 19 3.27 -5.49 -10.58
N LEU A 20 3.62 -4.21 -10.54
CA LEU A 20 2.74 -3.11 -10.92
C LEU A 20 2.83 -2.84 -12.42
N LYS A 21 1.67 -2.65 -13.03
CA LYS A 21 1.52 -2.13 -14.39
C LYS A 21 1.49 -0.60 -14.36
N GLU A 22 1.61 -0.01 -15.53
CA GLU A 22 1.54 1.45 -15.68
C GLU A 22 0.18 2.02 -15.25
N SER A 23 -0.91 1.30 -15.50
CA SER A 23 -2.26 1.64 -15.03
C SER A 23 -2.36 1.74 -13.51
N ASP A 24 -1.60 0.91 -12.80
CA ASP A 24 -1.66 0.77 -11.34
C ASP A 24 -1.03 1.98 -10.65
N GLN A 25 -0.16 2.71 -11.34
CA GLN A 25 0.55 3.88 -10.81
C GLN A 25 -0.38 5.04 -10.43
N ASN A 26 -1.57 5.12 -11.03
CA ASN A 26 -2.56 6.15 -10.75
C ASN A 26 -3.49 5.82 -9.58
N LEU A 27 -3.48 4.56 -9.12
CA LEU A 27 -4.25 4.11 -7.98
C LEU A 27 -3.59 4.53 -6.67
N SER A 28 -4.40 4.62 -5.62
CA SER A 28 -3.90 4.74 -4.25
C SER A 28 -3.24 3.43 -3.79
N LEU A 29 -2.36 3.51 -2.80
CA LEU A 29 -1.81 2.30 -2.18
C LEU A 29 -2.93 1.42 -1.58
N LEU A 30 -3.98 2.01 -1.01
CA LEU A 30 -5.14 1.26 -0.50
C LEU A 30 -5.81 0.44 -1.59
N GLU A 31 -6.04 1.01 -2.77
CA GLU A 31 -6.66 0.31 -3.90
C GLU A 31 -5.78 -0.87 -4.36
N ILE A 32 -4.47 -0.67 -4.48
CA ILE A 32 -3.53 -1.77 -4.82
C ILE A 32 -3.60 -2.89 -3.79
N LEU A 33 -3.58 -2.57 -2.50
CA LEU A 33 -3.65 -3.56 -1.44
C LEU A 33 -4.98 -4.33 -1.50
N ARG A 34 -6.11 -3.64 -1.70
CA ARG A 34 -7.44 -4.25 -1.84
C ARG A 34 -7.54 -5.17 -3.07
N ILE A 35 -7.09 -4.72 -4.24
CA ILE A 35 -7.12 -5.50 -5.49
C ILE A 35 -6.31 -6.79 -5.35
N ASN A 36 -5.21 -6.75 -4.59
CA ASN A 36 -4.35 -7.90 -4.34
C ASN A 36 -4.72 -8.69 -3.07
N SER A 37 -5.91 -8.42 -2.51
CA SER A 37 -6.44 -9.08 -1.31
C SER A 37 -5.49 -9.04 -0.11
N ILE A 38 -4.77 -7.93 0.05
CA ILE A 38 -3.87 -7.68 1.18
C ILE A 38 -4.68 -7.03 2.29
N PRO A 39 -4.75 -7.63 3.49
CA PRO A 39 -5.55 -7.10 4.58
C PRO A 39 -4.98 -5.77 5.08
N ILE A 40 -5.83 -4.75 5.11
CA ILE A 40 -5.49 -3.43 5.66
C ILE A 40 -6.68 -2.84 6.40
N ALA A 41 -6.43 -2.27 7.57
CA ALA A 41 -7.46 -1.61 8.36
C ALA A 41 -8.02 -0.40 7.60
N SER A 42 -9.29 -0.45 7.25
CA SER A 42 -9.97 0.61 6.51
C SER A 42 -11.43 0.69 6.99
N SER A 43 -11.86 1.84 7.49
CA SER A 43 -13.23 2.03 7.98
C SER A 43 -13.96 3.24 7.38
N CYS A 44 -13.32 4.01 6.50
CA CYS A 44 -13.93 5.18 5.84
C CYS A 44 -13.84 5.10 4.31
N ASP A 45 -13.79 3.89 3.77
CA ASP A 45 -13.71 3.63 2.33
C ASP A 45 -12.69 4.47 1.52
N GLY A 46 -11.55 4.80 2.14
CA GLY A 46 -10.49 5.57 1.48
C GLY A 46 -10.60 7.10 1.60
N GLU A 47 -11.61 7.63 2.30
CA GLU A 47 -11.77 9.09 2.51
C GLU A 47 -10.69 9.74 3.40
N GLY A 48 -9.82 8.95 4.05
CA GLY A 48 -8.73 9.46 4.89
C GLY A 48 -9.15 9.92 6.30
N ILE A 49 -10.44 10.08 6.58
CA ILE A 49 -10.92 10.56 7.89
C ILE A 49 -10.66 9.57 9.04
N CYS A 50 -10.68 8.25 8.76
CA CYS A 50 -10.46 7.25 9.82
C CYS A 50 -9.00 7.11 10.25
N LYS A 51 -8.05 7.49 9.39
CA LYS A 51 -6.59 7.34 9.60
C LYS A 51 -6.12 5.93 9.97
N LYS A 52 -6.88 4.88 9.61
CA LYS A 52 -6.57 3.48 9.99
C LYS A 52 -5.70 2.73 8.99
N CYS A 53 -5.72 3.11 7.72
CA CYS A 53 -5.01 2.40 6.65
C CYS A 53 -3.53 2.79 6.59
N LEU A 54 -2.88 2.74 7.74
CA LEU A 54 -1.51 3.14 7.98
C LEU A 54 -0.54 2.09 7.40
N VAL A 55 0.48 2.58 6.70
CA VAL A 55 1.60 1.79 6.19
C VAL A 55 2.90 2.52 6.48
N ASN A 56 4.01 1.78 6.61
CA ASN A 56 5.31 2.33 7.00
C ASN A 56 5.23 3.21 8.26
N ASP A 57 4.36 2.84 9.21
CA ASP A 57 4.12 3.50 10.49
C ASP A 57 3.58 4.95 10.45
N GLU A 58 3.58 5.64 9.30
CA GLU A 58 3.16 7.05 9.21
C GLU A 58 2.31 7.38 7.97
N LEU A 59 2.35 6.57 6.92
CA LEU A 59 1.68 6.87 5.65
C LEU A 59 0.24 6.34 5.62
N ILE A 60 -0.72 7.20 5.29
CA ILE A 60 -2.10 6.79 5.09
C ILE A 60 -2.25 6.31 3.63
N SER A 61 -2.35 5.00 3.44
CA SER A 61 -2.33 4.35 2.11
C SER A 61 -3.44 4.81 1.15
N CYS A 62 -4.56 5.32 1.67
CA CYS A 62 -5.64 5.87 0.83
C CYS A 62 -5.41 7.33 0.39
N GLN A 63 -4.38 8.00 0.91
CA GLN A 63 -4.07 9.41 0.61
C GLN A 63 -2.82 9.57 -0.26
N ILE A 64 -2.18 8.48 -0.65
CA ILE A 64 -0.97 8.48 -1.48
C ILE A 64 -1.16 7.56 -2.68
N LYS A 65 -0.81 8.06 -3.87
CA LYS A 65 -0.80 7.25 -5.09
C LYS A 65 0.48 6.45 -5.20
N VAL A 66 0.39 5.32 -5.88
CA VAL A 66 1.53 4.44 -6.15
C VAL A 66 2.68 5.19 -6.82
N LYS A 67 2.40 6.03 -7.82
CA LYS A 67 3.43 6.84 -8.47
C LYS A 67 4.16 7.79 -7.51
N ASP A 68 3.42 8.41 -6.59
CA ASP A 68 3.95 9.40 -5.66
C ASP A 68 4.79 8.70 -4.59
N PHE A 69 4.38 7.50 -4.19
CA PHE A 69 5.15 6.61 -3.32
C PHE A 69 6.47 6.16 -3.97
N LEU A 70 6.40 5.65 -5.19
CA LEU A 70 7.58 5.21 -5.95
C LEU A 70 8.55 6.36 -6.26
N ALA A 71 8.02 7.56 -6.52
CA ALA A 71 8.83 8.75 -6.77
C ALA A 71 9.67 9.19 -5.55
N ARG A 72 9.31 8.77 -4.33
CA ARG A 72 10.11 8.97 -3.11
C ARG A 72 11.31 8.00 -3.02
N GLY A 73 11.43 7.06 -3.96
CA GLY A 73 12.41 5.97 -3.90
C GLY A 73 11.97 4.82 -3.00
N GLU A 74 10.74 4.85 -2.47
CA GLU A 74 10.17 3.78 -1.67
C GLU A 74 9.53 2.72 -2.57
N ASN A 75 9.83 1.45 -2.33
CA ASN A 75 9.21 0.32 -3.02
C ASN A 75 8.71 -0.76 -2.06
N THR A 76 8.75 -0.49 -0.76
CA THR A 76 8.42 -1.45 0.30
C THR A 76 7.36 -0.89 1.23
N ILE A 77 6.25 -1.61 1.37
CA ILE A 77 5.12 -1.29 2.25
C ILE A 77 5.17 -2.23 3.45
N LYS A 78 5.27 -1.67 4.65
CA LYS A 78 5.17 -2.40 5.92
C LYS A 78 3.77 -2.22 6.49
N ILE A 79 3.15 -3.33 6.87
CA ILE A 79 1.83 -3.38 7.50
C ILE A 79 2.00 -3.97 8.90
N SER A 80 1.87 -3.13 9.92
CA SER A 80 2.30 -3.44 11.29
C SER A 80 1.37 -4.38 12.05
N TYR A 81 0.17 -4.67 11.52
CA TYR A 81 -0.80 -5.61 12.12
C TYR A 81 -1.07 -6.84 11.25
N TRP A 82 -0.42 -6.94 10.09
CA TRP A 82 -0.53 -8.09 9.19
C TRP A 82 0.57 -9.09 9.47
#